data_AF-A0AA86PRK3-F1
#
_entry.id   AF-A0AA86PRK3-F1
#
_cell.length_a   1.000
_cell.length_b   1.000
_cell.length_c   1.000
_cell.angle_alpha   90.00
_cell.angle_beta   90.00
_cell.angle_gamma   90.00
#
_symmetry.space_group_name_H-M   'P 1'
#
loop_
_entity.id
_entity.type
_entity.pdbx_description
1 polymer ?
#
loop_
_entity_poly.entity_id
_entity_poly.type
_entity_poly.pdbx_seq_one_letter_code
_entity_poly.pdbx_strand_id
1 'polypeptide(L)'
;MNCQQQNRVIVAQVFSIKTDLMLVDDIENQNIIKTFTFDILSEERYDLQQLLNKCFPHHLKSVYNPIVSDFENMEDFSESSLLNVDKMDIIYIKYFEQSGIGCDHYITNCALQCDQCSNFYCCRFCHDEAESHKLNRAVSNIRCLICNTTQSLSPSCQACLTPFAQYFCPICKIFSDVSTESKPRFHCAQCDSCVNGLQNKMTHCSKCNCCLKKTDFNQHVCEQPELCCVCMQQLSESTTPFVLMECRHWIHQRCYQELLQKNIFSCPMCRKFIVTKEEREKVLNLVKERYQRTIIPRYMAQNVKVHCMDCGKDSVHAEHPLCYFCAHCGLFNVELVEYVEQKPDHNEIQPVTFNTENIRKVLINQYGYELEVQLNAALIKKMNQLLVQPEIVDKVVEILNSDILPGNFDEFLGRVIKEVEEEEWGEGEIMYEEWEEEEGQENTEQLQEKEFEGDVDSK
;
A
#
# COMPACT_ATOMS: atom_id res chain seq x y z
N MET A 1 25.06 -20.51 19.32
CA MET A 1 25.62 -19.13 19.21
C MET A 1 25.60 -18.49 20.58
N ASN A 2 26.70 -17.91 21.05
CA ASN A 2 26.81 -17.31 22.38
C ASN A 2 26.07 -15.97 22.45
N CYS A 3 25.33 -15.75 23.54
CA CYS A 3 24.52 -14.57 23.89
C CYS A 3 25.25 -13.21 24.01
N GLN A 4 26.41 -13.06 23.38
CA GLN A 4 27.24 -11.84 23.44
C GLN A 4 27.18 -11.03 22.14
N GLN A 5 26.13 -11.20 21.34
CA GLN A 5 25.96 -10.39 20.14
C GLN A 5 25.49 -8.99 20.56
N GLN A 6 26.31 -7.98 20.26
CA GLN A 6 25.82 -6.62 20.14
C GLN A 6 24.83 -6.62 18.97
N ASN A 7 23.56 -6.48 19.28
CA ASN A 7 22.55 -6.33 18.25
C ASN A 7 22.47 -4.89 17.80
N ARG A 8 21.91 -4.70 16.61
CA ARG A 8 21.51 -3.38 16.13
C ARG A 8 20.02 -3.23 16.35
N VAL A 9 19.61 -2.09 16.87
CA VAL A 9 18.22 -1.78 17.16
C VAL A 9 17.83 -0.47 16.49
N ILE A 10 16.57 -0.39 16.09
CA ILE A 10 15.97 0.83 15.55
C ILE A 10 15.36 1.58 16.71
N VAL A 11 15.75 2.83 16.88
CA VAL A 11 15.20 3.74 17.87
C VAL A 11 14.37 4.79 17.16
N ALA A 12 13.14 4.97 17.64
CA ALA A 12 12.27 6.05 17.20
C ALA A 12 12.41 7.24 18.14
N GLN A 13 12.43 8.43 17.57
CA GLN A 13 12.35 9.68 18.30
C GLN A 13 11.20 10.52 17.75
N VAL A 14 10.24 10.80 18.62
CA VAL A 14 9.07 11.62 18.33
C VAL A 14 9.33 13.02 18.87
N PHE A 15 9.11 14.04 18.04
CA PHE A 15 9.44 15.43 18.38
C PHE A 15 8.52 16.44 17.67
N SER A 16 8.46 17.66 18.19
CA SER A 16 7.94 18.81 17.44
C SER A 16 9.08 19.72 17.03
N ILE A 17 8.85 20.60 16.06
CA ILE A 17 9.83 21.64 15.71
C ILE A 17 9.67 22.91 16.56
N LYS A 18 10.74 23.68 16.71
CA LYS A 18 10.79 24.97 17.44
C LYS A 18 10.46 26.14 16.52
N THR A 19 10.95 26.10 15.29
CA THR A 19 10.76 27.13 14.25
C THR A 19 10.70 26.52 12.85
N ASP A 20 9.99 27.20 11.95
CA ASP A 20 9.71 26.85 10.56
C ASP A 20 10.80 27.40 9.63
N LEU A 21 11.67 28.24 10.18
CA LEU A 21 12.83 28.84 9.53
C LEU A 21 14.01 27.86 9.40
N MET A 22 14.01 26.76 10.16
CA MET A 22 15.06 25.74 10.15
C MET A 22 14.52 24.44 9.55
N LEU A 23 15.42 23.59 9.05
CA LEU A 23 15.05 22.25 8.58
C LEU A 23 14.46 21.41 9.72
N VAL A 24 13.52 20.54 9.40
CA VAL A 24 12.88 19.64 10.38
C VAL A 24 13.91 18.69 11.01
N ASP A 25 14.88 18.26 10.20
CA ASP A 25 15.87 17.25 10.60
C ASP A 25 17.02 17.84 11.43
N ASP A 26 17.10 19.17 11.53
CA ASP A 26 18.08 19.86 12.35
C ASP A 26 17.83 19.58 13.84
N ILE A 27 18.80 18.96 14.51
CA ILE A 27 18.73 18.58 15.92
C ILE A 27 18.46 19.79 16.82
N GLU A 28 18.99 20.97 16.48
CA GLU A 28 18.76 22.18 17.26
C GLU A 28 17.32 22.68 17.15
N ASN A 29 16.61 22.36 16.06
CA ASN A 29 15.22 22.72 15.84
C ASN A 29 14.23 21.77 16.54
N GLN A 30 14.70 20.69 17.17
CA GLN A 30 13.82 19.62 17.68
C GLN A 30 13.51 19.79 19.18
N ASN A 31 12.23 19.71 19.51
CA ASN A 31 11.73 19.51 20.87
C ASN A 31 11.34 18.04 21.02
N ILE A 32 12.22 17.24 21.62
CA ILE A 32 12.01 15.81 21.80
C ILE A 32 10.86 15.57 22.77
N ILE A 33 9.88 14.79 22.33
CA ILE A 33 8.70 14.40 23.11
C ILE A 33 8.89 13.00 23.68
N LYS A 34 9.31 12.05 22.84
CA LYS A 34 9.61 10.67 23.26
C LYS A 34 10.81 10.11 22.50
N THR A 35 11.48 9.14 23.13
CA THR A 35 12.48 8.31 22.47
C THR A 35 12.33 6.89 23.00
N PHE A 36 12.20 5.92 22.10
CA PHE A 36 11.95 4.54 22.47
C PHE A 36 12.49 3.57 21.43
N THR A 37 12.83 2.37 21.89
CA THR A 37 13.25 1.25 21.04
C THR A 37 12.07 0.80 20.18
N PHE A 38 12.13 1.07 18.88
CA PHE A 38 11.06 0.76 17.93
C PHE A 38 11.06 -0.71 17.57
N ASP A 39 12.22 -1.24 17.17
CA ASP A 39 12.35 -2.63 16.74
C ASP A 39 13.82 -3.12 16.67
N ILE A 40 13.99 -4.40 16.36
CA ILE A 40 15.30 -5.01 16.07
C ILE A 40 15.67 -4.75 14.60
N LEU A 41 16.93 -4.42 14.35
CA LEU A 41 17.49 -4.30 13.01
C LEU A 41 18.14 -5.64 12.63
N SER A 42 17.55 -6.39 11.70
CA SER A 42 18.08 -7.64 11.15
C SER A 42 17.99 -7.66 9.62
N GLU A 43 18.72 -8.56 8.97
CA GLU A 43 18.71 -8.71 7.50
C GLU A 43 17.32 -9.07 6.96
N GLU A 44 16.55 -9.83 7.72
CA GLU A 44 15.18 -10.22 7.36
C GLU A 44 14.16 -9.07 7.43
N ARG A 45 14.55 -7.92 7.99
CA ARG A 45 13.69 -6.74 8.17
C ARG A 45 14.14 -5.56 7.30
N TYR A 46 14.48 -5.84 6.04
CA TYR A 46 14.99 -4.86 5.07
C TYR A 46 14.16 -3.57 5.00
N ASP A 47 12.83 -3.67 5.03
CA ASP A 47 11.94 -2.50 4.96
C ASP A 47 12.15 -1.51 6.10
N LEU A 48 12.39 -2.01 7.32
CA LEU A 48 12.65 -1.15 8.46
C LEU A 48 14.01 -0.44 8.35
N GLN A 49 14.97 -1.04 7.64
CA GLN A 49 16.26 -0.40 7.37
C GLN A 49 16.08 0.84 6.48
N GLN A 50 15.08 0.84 5.59
CA GLN A 50 14.78 1.99 4.73
C GLN A 50 14.20 3.20 5.48
N LEU A 51 13.78 3.02 6.73
CA LEU A 51 13.30 4.10 7.60
C LEU A 51 14.44 4.90 8.24
N LEU A 52 15.64 4.32 8.31
CA LEU A 52 16.78 4.93 9.01
C LEU A 52 17.17 6.26 8.36
N ASN A 53 17.53 7.23 9.22
CA ASN A 53 17.97 8.57 8.86
C ASN A 53 16.94 9.38 8.04
N LYS A 54 15.66 8.98 8.09
CA LYS A 54 14.55 9.75 7.52
C LYS A 54 13.65 10.28 8.62
N CYS A 55 13.02 11.40 8.32
CA CYS A 55 12.04 12.06 9.15
C CYS A 55 10.69 12.09 8.44
N PHE A 56 9.63 11.80 9.20
CA PHE A 56 8.29 11.68 8.67
C PHE A 56 7.33 12.54 9.50
N PRO A 57 6.37 13.23 8.86
CA PRO A 57 5.18 13.71 9.55
C PRO A 57 4.49 12.52 10.23
N HIS A 58 4.22 12.63 11.53
CA HIS A 58 3.76 11.52 12.36
C HIS A 58 2.35 11.72 12.90
N HIS A 59 2.06 12.90 13.45
CA HIS A 59 0.76 13.19 14.06
C HIS A 59 0.45 14.68 14.11
N LEU A 60 -0.81 15.06 14.33
CA LEU A 60 -1.18 16.43 14.68
C LEU A 60 -0.78 16.76 16.11
N LYS A 61 -0.11 17.90 16.31
CA LYS A 61 0.33 18.40 17.62
C LYS A 61 -0.81 18.71 18.57
N SER A 62 -1.95 19.14 18.06
CA SER A 62 -3.16 19.44 18.85
C SER A 62 -3.82 18.21 19.45
N VAL A 63 -3.56 17.02 18.89
CA VAL A 63 -4.23 15.77 19.28
C VAL A 63 -3.27 14.79 19.94
N TYR A 64 -1.98 14.82 19.58
CA TYR A 64 -0.98 13.88 20.10
C TYR A 64 -0.85 13.98 21.62
N ASN A 65 -1.08 12.87 22.31
CA ASN A 65 -0.98 12.80 23.77
C ASN A 65 0.35 12.16 24.20
N PRO A 66 1.28 12.92 24.79
CA PRO A 66 2.59 12.40 25.19
C PRO A 66 2.53 11.44 26.39
N ILE A 67 1.39 11.30 27.06
CA ILE A 67 1.23 10.44 28.25
C ILE A 67 0.94 8.99 27.84
N VAL A 68 0.13 8.77 26.79
CA VAL A 68 -0.21 7.42 26.29
C VAL A 68 0.86 6.92 25.35
N SER A 69 0.90 5.61 25.08
CA SER A 69 1.89 5.04 24.15
C SER A 69 1.78 5.62 22.74
N ASP A 70 2.88 5.66 21.99
CA ASP A 70 2.86 6.07 20.58
C ASP A 70 1.89 5.21 19.75
N PHE A 71 1.87 3.90 20.00
CA PHE A 71 0.91 2.95 19.45
C PHE A 71 -0.55 3.35 19.72
N GLU A 72 -0.87 3.83 20.92
CA GLU A 72 -2.21 4.33 21.25
C GLU A 72 -2.58 5.59 20.46
N ASN A 73 -1.64 6.52 20.28
CA ASN A 73 -1.89 7.72 19.47
C ASN A 73 -2.15 7.34 18.00
N MET A 74 -1.48 6.31 17.49
CA MET A 74 -1.58 5.89 16.10
C MET A 74 -2.81 5.03 15.77
N GLU A 75 -3.58 4.57 16.75
CA GLU A 75 -4.68 3.63 16.47
C GLU A 75 -5.82 4.21 15.62
N ASP A 76 -6.13 5.48 15.80
CA ASP A 76 -7.23 6.17 15.10
C ASP A 76 -6.71 7.28 14.17
N PHE A 77 -5.38 7.29 13.93
CA PHE A 77 -4.73 8.32 13.14
C PHE A 77 -4.71 7.95 11.65
N SER A 78 -5.13 8.89 10.81
CA SER A 78 -4.99 8.78 9.35
C SER A 78 -3.99 9.81 8.85
N GLU A 79 -3.02 9.39 8.04
CA GLU A 79 -2.05 10.28 7.38
C GLU A 79 -2.71 11.40 6.57
N SER A 80 -3.91 11.17 6.03
CA SER A 80 -4.68 12.20 5.31
C SER A 80 -5.00 13.42 6.17
N SER A 81 -4.99 13.25 7.50
CA SER A 81 -5.21 14.32 8.48
C SER A 81 -4.08 15.34 8.52
N LEU A 82 -2.93 15.03 7.90
CA LEU A 82 -1.77 15.93 7.81
C LEU A 82 -1.74 16.74 6.51
N LEU A 83 -2.67 16.52 5.59
CA LEU A 83 -2.72 17.26 4.33
C LEU A 83 -3.02 18.74 4.61
N ASN A 84 -2.20 19.62 4.05
CA ASN A 84 -2.32 21.09 4.17
C ASN A 84 -2.22 21.62 5.61
N VAL A 85 -1.55 20.89 6.51
CA VAL A 85 -1.30 21.33 7.89
C VAL A 85 0.01 22.11 7.95
N ASP A 86 0.03 23.18 8.74
CA ASP A 86 1.25 23.95 8.98
C ASP A 86 2.32 23.08 9.64
N LYS A 87 3.58 23.23 9.22
CA LYS A 87 4.72 22.45 9.75
C LYS A 87 4.85 22.57 11.27
N MET A 88 4.47 23.72 11.86
CA MET A 88 4.49 23.96 13.31
C MET A 88 3.51 23.11 14.11
N ASP A 89 2.43 22.71 13.45
CA ASP A 89 1.32 21.96 14.05
C ASP A 89 1.44 20.46 13.83
N ILE A 90 2.58 20.02 13.28
CA ILE A 90 2.91 18.61 13.05
C ILE A 90 3.90 18.13 14.13
N ILE A 91 3.63 16.93 14.64
CA ILE A 91 4.58 16.07 15.34
C ILE A 91 5.27 15.20 14.29
N TYR A 92 6.59 15.08 14.41
CA TYR A 92 7.43 14.31 13.51
C TYR A 92 8.02 13.11 14.25
N ILE A 93 8.38 12.09 13.47
CA ILE A 93 9.11 10.92 13.93
C ILE A 93 10.34 10.70 13.04
N LYS A 94 11.47 10.37 13.66
CA LYS A 94 12.68 9.93 12.96
C LYS A 94 13.20 8.65 13.55
N TYR A 95 13.87 7.86 12.70
CA TYR A 95 14.46 6.58 13.07
C TYR A 95 15.97 6.61 12.92
N PHE A 96 16.67 6.09 13.90
CA PHE A 96 18.12 5.93 13.86
C PHE A 96 18.54 4.61 14.49
N GLU A 97 19.75 4.20 14.15
CA GLU A 97 20.32 2.96 14.64
C GLU A 97 21.03 3.19 15.97
N GLN A 98 20.88 2.23 16.87
CA GLN A 98 21.66 2.16 18.11
C GLN A 98 22.11 0.71 18.36
N SER A 99 23.17 0.54 19.15
CA SER A 99 23.55 -0.78 19.68
C SER A 99 22.60 -1.21 20.80
N GLY A 100 22.16 -2.47 20.75
CA GLY A 100 21.37 -3.15 21.78
C GLY A 100 22.01 -4.46 22.23
N ILE A 101 21.43 -5.09 23.24
CA ILE A 101 21.85 -6.40 23.77
C ILE A 101 20.71 -7.39 23.51
N GLY A 102 21.03 -8.63 23.13
CA GLY A 102 20.05 -9.71 22.98
C GLY A 102 20.33 -10.63 21.81
N CYS A 103 19.28 -10.95 21.04
CA CYS A 103 19.35 -11.70 19.77
C CYS A 103 18.40 -11.09 18.72
N ASP A 104 18.43 -11.59 17.48
CA ASP A 104 17.56 -11.10 16.39
C ASP A 104 16.06 -11.27 16.66
N HIS A 105 15.70 -12.09 17.65
CA HIS A 105 14.33 -12.31 18.10
C HIS A 105 13.87 -11.31 19.17
N TYR A 106 14.74 -11.02 20.15
CA TYR A 106 14.42 -10.21 21.32
C TYR A 106 15.63 -9.40 21.79
N ILE A 107 15.39 -8.12 22.05
CA ILE A 107 16.30 -7.21 22.74
C ILE A 107 16.12 -7.47 24.23
N THR A 108 17.16 -7.89 24.95
CA THR A 108 17.07 -8.19 26.38
C THR A 108 18.43 -8.13 27.04
N ASN A 109 18.46 -7.77 28.33
CA ASN A 109 19.68 -7.78 29.14
C ASN A 109 19.86 -9.09 29.93
N CYS A 110 19.11 -10.16 29.64
CA CYS A 110 19.32 -11.48 30.25
C CYS A 110 19.30 -12.64 29.24
N ALA A 111 19.92 -13.75 29.64
CA ALA A 111 19.79 -15.05 29.00
C ALA A 111 19.07 -16.02 29.94
N LEU A 112 18.18 -16.83 29.36
CA LEU A 112 17.41 -17.89 29.99
C LEU A 112 18.27 -19.16 30.12
N GLN A 113 18.25 -19.80 31.28
CA GLN A 113 18.86 -21.12 31.44
C GLN A 113 17.88 -22.22 31.02
N CYS A 114 18.33 -23.14 30.15
CA CYS A 114 17.58 -24.36 29.85
C CYS A 114 17.67 -25.35 31.01
N ASP A 115 16.55 -25.98 31.38
CA ASP A 115 16.49 -27.00 32.43
C ASP A 115 17.11 -28.34 31.99
N GLN A 116 17.06 -28.66 30.71
CA GLN A 116 17.58 -29.91 30.16
C GLN A 116 19.09 -29.87 29.90
N CYS A 117 19.58 -28.87 29.15
CA CYS A 117 20.99 -28.77 28.79
C CYS A 117 21.81 -27.84 29.70
N SER A 118 21.16 -27.10 30.62
CA SER A 118 21.81 -26.13 31.54
C SER A 118 22.54 -24.96 30.86
N ASN A 119 22.50 -24.86 29.53
CA ASN A 119 23.07 -23.79 28.73
C ASN A 119 22.20 -22.51 28.80
N PHE A 120 22.79 -21.36 28.46
CA PHE A 120 22.13 -20.06 28.51
C PHE A 120 21.90 -19.51 27.11
N TYR A 121 20.65 -19.11 26.84
CA TYR A 121 20.19 -18.59 25.56
C TYR A 121 19.36 -17.32 25.73
N CYS A 122 19.43 -16.41 24.76
CA CYS A 122 18.84 -15.08 24.91
C CYS A 122 17.31 -15.17 24.77
N CYS A 123 16.83 -16.19 24.06
CA CYS A 123 15.43 -16.53 23.98
C CYS A 123 15.24 -18.01 23.63
N ARG A 124 13.98 -18.45 23.61
CA ARG A 124 13.56 -19.79 23.19
C ARG A 124 13.94 -20.12 21.75
N PHE A 125 13.85 -19.16 20.82
CA PHE A 125 14.12 -19.43 19.40
C PHE A 125 15.60 -19.71 19.19
N CYS A 126 16.49 -18.90 19.77
CA CYS A 126 17.93 -19.15 19.73
C CYS A 126 18.34 -20.49 20.38
N HIS A 127 17.60 -20.94 21.39
CA HIS A 127 17.81 -22.27 21.95
C HIS A 127 17.37 -23.34 20.95
N ASP A 128 16.13 -23.29 20.48
CA ASP A 128 15.51 -24.30 19.62
C ASP A 128 16.22 -24.43 18.25
N GLU A 129 16.88 -23.36 17.79
CA GLU A 129 17.74 -23.37 16.60
C GLU A 129 19.10 -24.03 16.85
N ALA A 130 19.63 -23.91 18.06
CA ALA A 130 20.96 -24.40 18.40
C ALA A 130 20.96 -25.83 18.94
N GLU A 131 19.82 -26.28 19.47
CA GLU A 131 19.69 -27.52 20.24
C GLU A 131 18.68 -28.46 19.59
N SER A 132 18.85 -29.77 19.77
CA SER A 132 17.94 -30.79 19.22
C SER A 132 16.63 -30.95 20.00
N HIS A 133 16.36 -30.07 20.96
CA HIS A 133 15.21 -30.09 21.85
C HIS A 133 14.67 -28.68 22.05
N LYS A 134 13.41 -28.57 22.49
CA LYS A 134 12.76 -27.28 22.72
C LYS A 134 12.97 -26.77 24.14
N LEU A 135 13.13 -25.46 24.29
CA LEU A 135 13.25 -24.82 25.60
C LEU A 135 11.92 -24.95 26.34
N ASN A 136 11.96 -25.60 27.50
CA ASN A 136 10.81 -25.66 28.39
C ASN A 136 10.48 -24.27 28.96
N ARG A 137 9.20 -23.93 29.09
CA ARG A 137 8.75 -22.67 29.73
C ARG A 137 9.08 -22.62 31.23
N ALA A 138 9.48 -23.74 31.83
CA ALA A 138 9.91 -23.85 33.23
C ALA A 138 11.34 -23.28 33.48
N VAL A 139 11.67 -22.13 32.89
CA VAL A 139 12.95 -21.45 33.14
C VAL A 139 13.00 -20.95 34.59
N SER A 140 13.96 -21.46 35.35
CA SER A 140 14.13 -21.13 36.78
C SER A 140 15.21 -20.08 37.03
N ASN A 141 16.27 -20.09 36.23
CA ASN A 141 17.40 -19.19 36.37
C ASN A 141 17.65 -18.39 35.10
N ILE A 142 18.22 -17.21 35.30
CA ILE A 142 18.64 -16.29 34.25
C ILE A 142 20.04 -15.76 34.55
N ARG A 143 20.76 -15.38 33.50
CA ARG A 143 22.06 -14.71 33.60
C ARG A 143 21.96 -13.30 33.06
N CYS A 144 22.40 -12.31 33.83
CA CYS A 144 22.52 -10.95 33.36
C CYS A 144 23.59 -10.85 32.27
N LEU A 145 23.26 -10.26 31.12
CA LEU A 145 24.19 -10.06 30.00
C LEU A 145 25.09 -8.83 30.20
N ILE A 146 24.81 -8.00 31.20
CA ILE A 146 25.61 -6.80 31.53
C ILE A 146 26.71 -7.15 32.53
N CYS A 147 26.35 -7.80 33.65
CA CYS A 147 27.28 -8.08 34.76
C CYS A 147 27.59 -9.57 34.97
N ASN A 148 27.01 -10.46 34.17
CA ASN A 148 27.17 -11.93 34.25
C ASN A 148 26.65 -12.61 35.52
N THR A 149 25.98 -11.88 36.42
CA THR A 149 25.32 -12.48 37.59
C THR A 149 24.24 -13.46 37.16
N THR A 150 24.32 -14.69 37.68
CA THR A 150 23.26 -15.70 37.53
C THR A 150 22.37 -15.66 38.76
N GLN A 151 21.06 -15.68 38.55
CA GLN A 151 20.06 -15.48 39.60
C GLN A 151 18.74 -16.19 39.23
N SER A 152 17.85 -16.36 40.20
CA SER A 152 16.47 -16.77 39.93
C SER A 152 15.76 -15.76 39.03
N LEU A 153 14.76 -16.23 38.29
CA LEU A 153 13.94 -15.40 37.43
C LEU A 153 13.36 -14.18 38.17
N SER A 154 13.67 -12.99 37.69
CA SER A 154 13.19 -11.71 38.21
C SER A 154 13.15 -10.66 37.09
N PRO A 155 12.46 -9.51 37.26
CA PRO A 155 12.39 -8.47 36.22
C PRO A 155 13.70 -7.67 36.05
N SER A 156 14.57 -7.65 37.07
CA SER A 156 15.83 -6.91 37.07
C SER A 156 16.97 -7.71 37.70
N CYS A 157 18.21 -7.34 37.37
CA CYS A 157 19.39 -7.94 37.95
C CYS A 157 19.51 -7.60 39.44
N GLN A 158 19.80 -8.58 40.29
CA GLN A 158 19.98 -8.36 41.72
C GLN A 158 21.34 -7.72 42.06
N ALA A 159 22.34 -7.84 41.18
CA ALA A 159 23.68 -7.28 41.40
C ALA A 159 23.81 -5.87 40.84
N CYS A 160 23.51 -5.66 39.55
CA CYS A 160 23.67 -4.34 38.90
C CYS A 160 22.38 -3.52 38.84
N LEU A 161 21.25 -4.06 39.35
CA LEU A 161 19.94 -3.41 39.41
C LEU A 161 19.31 -3.05 38.06
N THR A 162 20.00 -3.32 36.94
CA THR A 162 19.49 -3.04 35.60
C THR A 162 18.25 -3.91 35.30
N PRO A 163 17.14 -3.31 34.85
CA PRO A 163 16.01 -4.06 34.31
C PRO A 163 16.44 -4.94 33.14
N PHE A 164 15.90 -6.15 33.07
CA PHE A 164 16.22 -7.06 31.97
C PHE A 164 15.47 -6.76 30.67
N ALA A 165 14.35 -6.06 30.80
CA ALA A 165 13.53 -5.59 29.70
C ALA A 165 12.50 -4.55 30.18
N GLN A 166 12.01 -3.69 29.29
CA GLN A 166 10.81 -2.88 29.49
C GLN A 166 9.56 -3.75 29.63
N TYR A 167 9.46 -4.82 28.84
CA TYR A 167 8.39 -5.80 28.96
C TYR A 167 8.90 -7.13 29.52
N PHE A 168 8.28 -7.57 30.60
CA PHE A 168 8.49 -8.90 31.18
C PHE A 168 7.16 -9.61 31.40
N CYS A 169 7.03 -10.80 30.82
CA CYS A 169 5.92 -11.70 31.13
C CYS A 169 6.41 -12.86 32.02
N PRO A 170 5.97 -12.96 33.29
CA PRO A 170 6.39 -14.04 34.18
C PRO A 170 5.76 -15.39 33.82
N ILE A 171 4.70 -15.42 33.00
CA ILE A 171 4.04 -16.66 32.58
C ILE A 171 4.77 -17.24 31.37
N CYS A 172 4.95 -16.44 30.31
CA CYS A 172 5.64 -16.86 29.10
C CYS A 172 7.17 -16.80 29.20
N LYS A 173 7.73 -16.21 30.27
CA LYS A 173 9.16 -15.97 30.47
C LYS A 173 9.81 -15.15 29.36
N ILE A 174 9.04 -14.23 28.76
CA ILE A 174 9.51 -13.35 27.70
C ILE A 174 10.03 -12.07 28.35
N PHE A 175 11.27 -11.72 28.00
CA PHE A 175 11.87 -10.42 28.25
C PHE A 175 12.06 -9.75 26.89
N SER A 176 11.50 -8.56 26.68
CA SER A 176 12.04 -7.74 25.60
C SER A 176 11.94 -6.24 25.80
N ASP A 177 12.99 -5.56 25.37
CA ASP A 177 13.16 -4.11 25.36
C ASP A 177 12.60 -3.43 24.11
N VAL A 178 11.99 -4.18 23.18
CA VAL A 178 11.12 -3.55 22.18
C VAL A 178 10.00 -2.85 22.92
N SER A 179 9.91 -1.53 22.74
CA SER A 179 9.16 -0.69 23.66
C SER A 179 7.65 -0.95 23.57
N THR A 180 6.98 -0.83 24.71
CA THR A 180 5.51 -0.77 24.75
C THR A 180 4.97 0.48 24.06
N GLU A 181 5.82 1.47 23.77
CA GLU A 181 5.49 2.62 22.93
C GLU A 181 5.15 2.20 21.50
N SER A 182 5.94 1.32 20.86
CA SER A 182 5.69 0.87 19.48
C SER A 182 4.89 -0.43 19.40
N LYS A 183 5.15 -1.36 20.33
CA LYS A 183 4.61 -2.72 20.29
C LYS A 183 4.16 -3.14 21.69
N PRO A 184 3.07 -2.57 22.21
CA PRO A 184 2.48 -3.02 23.47
C PRO A 184 2.09 -4.48 23.34
N ARG A 185 2.17 -5.21 24.45
CA ARG A 185 1.91 -6.65 24.51
C ARG A 185 1.46 -7.05 25.89
N PHE A 186 0.65 -8.08 25.96
CA PHE A 186 0.09 -8.60 27.21
C PHE A 186 -0.07 -10.10 27.11
N HIS A 187 -0.12 -10.77 28.26
CA HIS A 187 -0.39 -12.20 28.29
C HIS A 187 -1.90 -12.45 28.22
N CYS A 188 -2.34 -13.25 27.25
CA CYS A 188 -3.70 -13.76 27.21
C CYS A 188 -3.73 -15.15 27.83
N ALA A 189 -4.42 -15.30 28.97
CA ALA A 189 -4.56 -16.58 29.65
C ALA A 189 -5.32 -17.64 28.82
N GLN A 190 -6.20 -17.21 27.92
CA GLN A 190 -6.98 -18.13 27.07
C GLN A 190 -6.14 -18.64 25.89
N CYS A 191 -5.30 -17.79 25.29
CA CYS A 191 -4.32 -18.22 24.28
C CYS A 191 -3.10 -18.94 24.87
N ASP A 192 -2.85 -18.79 26.18
CA ASP A 192 -1.61 -19.19 26.86
C ASP A 192 -0.33 -18.64 26.16
N SER A 193 -0.40 -17.39 25.73
CA SER A 193 0.67 -16.71 25.00
C SER A 193 0.63 -15.19 25.18
N CYS A 194 1.77 -14.54 24.96
CA CYS A 194 1.84 -13.09 24.85
C CYS A 194 1.35 -12.65 23.47
N VAL A 195 0.42 -11.69 23.45
CA VAL A 195 -0.18 -11.14 22.24
C VAL A 195 0.20 -9.67 22.14
N ASN A 196 0.47 -9.19 20.92
CA ASN A 196 0.68 -7.78 20.63
C ASN A 196 -0.66 -7.02 20.62
N GLY A 197 -0.67 -5.82 21.18
CA GLY A 197 -1.82 -4.94 21.32
C GLY A 197 -2.05 -4.50 22.75
N LEU A 198 -3.04 -3.62 22.92
CA LEU A 198 -3.41 -3.06 24.22
C LEU A 198 -4.46 -3.93 24.89
N GLN A 199 -4.19 -4.42 26.11
CA GLN A 199 -5.07 -5.36 26.80
C GLN A 199 -6.51 -4.86 26.94
N ASN A 200 -6.70 -3.55 27.14
CA ASN A 200 -8.02 -2.92 27.27
C ASN A 200 -8.78 -2.82 25.94
N LYS A 201 -8.12 -2.95 24.78
CA LYS A 201 -8.72 -2.87 23.44
C LYS A 201 -8.78 -4.20 22.70
N MET A 202 -8.21 -5.26 23.27
CA MET A 202 -8.24 -6.60 22.69
C MET A 202 -9.32 -7.47 23.34
N THR A 203 -9.80 -8.49 22.63
CA THR A 203 -10.73 -9.51 23.13
C THR A 203 -10.38 -10.86 22.52
N HIS A 204 -10.37 -11.89 23.35
CA HIS A 204 -10.14 -13.26 22.91
C HIS A 204 -11.43 -13.87 22.35
N CYS A 205 -11.34 -14.48 21.18
CA CYS A 205 -12.40 -15.30 20.63
C CYS A 205 -12.07 -16.78 20.84
N SER A 206 -12.89 -17.45 21.66
CA SER A 206 -12.71 -18.86 22.02
C SER A 206 -12.91 -19.84 20.85
N LYS A 207 -13.61 -19.41 19.80
CA LYS A 207 -13.85 -20.23 18.61
C LYS A 207 -12.62 -20.31 17.71
N CYS A 208 -11.94 -19.19 17.42
CA CYS A 208 -10.69 -19.19 16.65
C CYS A 208 -9.45 -19.42 17.53
N ASN A 209 -9.59 -19.31 18.86
CA ASN A 209 -8.48 -19.27 19.82
C ASN A 209 -7.50 -18.11 19.56
N CYS A 210 -8.04 -16.95 19.17
CA CYS A 210 -7.27 -15.80 18.73
C CYS A 210 -7.71 -14.50 19.42
N CYS A 211 -6.77 -13.59 19.70
CA CYS A 211 -7.05 -12.28 20.26
C CYS A 211 -7.14 -11.23 19.14
N LEU A 212 -8.23 -10.46 19.14
CA LEU A 212 -8.57 -9.48 18.11
C LEU A 212 -8.90 -8.14 18.76
N LYS A 213 -8.85 -7.04 18.00
CA LYS A 213 -9.37 -5.76 18.47
C LYS A 213 -10.86 -5.89 18.76
N LYS A 214 -11.33 -5.18 19.80
CA LYS A 214 -12.75 -5.14 20.19
C LYS A 214 -13.65 -4.66 19.05
N THR A 215 -13.17 -3.74 18.23
CA THR A 215 -13.85 -3.21 17.04
C THR A 215 -14.13 -4.31 16.01
N ASP A 216 -13.20 -5.23 15.84
CA ASP A 216 -13.23 -6.24 14.79
C ASP A 216 -13.90 -7.54 15.27
N PHE A 217 -14.09 -7.68 16.58
CA PHE A 217 -14.61 -8.89 17.20
C PHE A 217 -15.98 -9.33 16.66
N ASN A 218 -16.85 -8.40 16.27
CA ASN A 218 -18.17 -8.80 15.73
C ASN A 218 -18.14 -9.08 14.23
N GLN A 219 -17.11 -8.63 13.51
CA GLN A 219 -17.00 -8.73 12.05
C GLN A 219 -16.01 -9.80 11.58
N HIS A 220 -15.16 -10.30 12.48
CA HIS A 220 -14.19 -11.33 12.15
C HIS A 220 -14.89 -12.63 11.73
N VAL A 221 -14.33 -13.28 10.72
CA VAL A 221 -14.69 -14.66 10.40
C VAL A 221 -13.84 -15.58 11.24
N CYS A 222 -14.54 -16.48 11.93
CA CYS A 222 -13.96 -17.35 12.92
C CYS A 222 -13.45 -18.65 12.27
N GLU A 223 -12.46 -18.51 11.40
CA GLU A 223 -11.76 -19.62 10.75
C GLU A 223 -10.30 -19.58 11.18
N GLN A 224 -9.73 -20.74 11.52
CA GLN A 224 -8.33 -20.79 11.96
C GLN A 224 -7.40 -20.58 10.76
N PRO A 225 -6.49 -19.58 10.82
CA PRO A 225 -5.39 -19.48 9.88
C PRO A 225 -4.49 -20.70 9.98
N GLU A 226 -4.51 -21.59 8.99
CA GLU A 226 -3.58 -22.73 8.98
C GLU A 226 -2.32 -22.41 8.18
N LEU A 227 -2.45 -21.85 6.97
CA LEU A 227 -1.33 -21.72 6.04
C LEU A 227 -1.31 -20.35 5.35
N CYS A 228 -0.11 -19.82 5.14
CA CYS A 228 0.10 -18.68 4.25
C CYS A 228 -0.20 -19.07 2.79
N CYS A 229 -1.04 -18.29 2.11
CA CYS A 229 -1.48 -18.53 0.74
C CYS A 229 -0.39 -18.37 -0.34
N VAL A 230 0.82 -17.99 0.06
CA VAL A 230 1.98 -17.81 -0.82
C VAL A 230 3.03 -18.88 -0.56
N CYS A 231 3.57 -18.95 0.67
CA CYS A 231 4.65 -19.89 0.99
C CYS A 231 4.16 -21.25 1.51
N MET A 232 2.86 -21.41 1.76
CA MET A 232 2.25 -22.63 2.29
C MET A 232 2.84 -23.10 3.64
N GLN A 233 3.49 -22.20 4.39
CA GLN A 233 3.98 -22.47 5.74
C GLN A 233 2.90 -22.15 6.78
N GLN A 234 3.02 -22.80 7.95
CA GLN A 234 2.15 -22.50 9.08
C GLN A 234 2.41 -21.09 9.60
N LEU A 235 1.33 -20.31 9.72
CA LEU A 235 1.40 -18.91 10.18
C LEU A 235 1.86 -18.80 11.65
N SER A 236 1.69 -19.87 12.43
CA SER A 236 2.08 -19.98 13.84
C SER A 236 3.59 -20.22 14.05
N GLU A 237 4.30 -20.66 13.02
CA GLU A 237 5.74 -20.99 13.11
C GLU A 237 6.63 -19.79 12.77
N SER A 238 6.07 -18.75 12.14
CA SER A 238 6.78 -17.52 11.78
C SER A 238 6.64 -16.44 12.85
N THR A 239 7.70 -15.66 13.05
CA THR A 239 7.65 -14.41 13.84
C THR A 239 7.10 -13.23 13.03
N THR A 240 6.96 -13.41 11.71
CA THR A 240 6.43 -12.39 10.81
C THR A 240 4.92 -12.21 11.06
N PRO A 241 4.41 -10.98 11.19
CA PRO A 241 2.97 -10.75 11.28
C PRO A 241 2.24 -11.34 10.07
N PHE A 242 0.95 -11.64 10.22
CA PHE A 242 0.11 -12.13 9.13
C PHE A 242 -1.16 -11.30 9.00
N VAL A 243 -1.71 -11.29 7.79
CA VAL A 243 -2.86 -10.48 7.40
C VAL A 243 -3.95 -11.40 6.87
N LEU A 244 -5.19 -11.18 7.30
CA LEU A 244 -6.37 -11.76 6.67
C LEU A 244 -6.80 -10.85 5.53
N MET A 245 -6.69 -11.32 4.29
CA MET A 245 -7.15 -10.56 3.13
C MET A 245 -8.68 -10.58 3.04
N GLU A 246 -9.27 -9.64 2.28
CA GLU A 246 -10.73 -9.60 2.06
C GLU A 246 -11.27 -10.87 1.40
N CYS A 247 -10.44 -11.53 0.59
CA CYS A 247 -10.74 -12.82 -0.02
C CYS A 247 -10.68 -14.02 0.95
N ARG A 248 -10.49 -13.76 2.25
CA ARG A 248 -10.42 -14.73 3.36
C ARG A 248 -9.20 -15.64 3.38
N HIS A 249 -8.25 -15.45 2.48
CA HIS A 249 -6.96 -16.13 2.56
C HIS A 249 -5.99 -15.38 3.46
N TRP A 250 -5.16 -16.14 4.18
CA TRP A 250 -4.16 -15.61 5.10
C TRP A 250 -2.80 -15.51 4.42
N ILE A 251 -2.05 -14.46 4.71
CA ILE A 251 -0.74 -14.19 4.10
C ILE A 251 0.22 -13.60 5.13
N HIS A 252 1.49 -14.03 5.14
CA HIS A 252 2.51 -13.32 5.93
C HIS A 252 2.69 -11.90 5.40
N GLN A 253 2.92 -10.92 6.27
CA GLN A 253 3.19 -9.53 5.88
C GLN A 253 4.33 -9.45 4.85
N ARG A 254 5.42 -10.21 5.09
CA ARG A 254 6.52 -10.34 4.13
C ARG A 254 6.06 -10.87 2.77
N CYS A 255 5.31 -11.98 2.74
CA CYS A 255 4.81 -12.54 1.49
C CYS A 255 3.87 -11.58 0.76
N TYR A 256 3.06 -10.82 1.49
CA TYR A 256 2.19 -9.78 0.92
C TYR A 256 3.01 -8.68 0.25
N GLN A 257 4.04 -8.17 0.92
CA GLN A 257 4.94 -7.17 0.35
C GLN A 257 5.70 -7.69 -0.88
N GLU A 258 6.18 -8.94 -0.84
CA GLU A 258 6.84 -9.57 -1.99
C GLU A 258 5.92 -9.67 -3.22
N LEU A 259 4.61 -9.92 -3.03
CA LEU A 259 3.64 -9.87 -4.12
C LEU A 259 3.51 -8.45 -4.69
N LEU A 260 3.34 -7.45 -3.84
CA LEU A 260 3.21 -6.05 -4.27
C LEU A 260 4.47 -5.54 -5.00
N GLN A 261 5.66 -5.86 -4.50
CA GLN A 261 6.94 -5.49 -5.13
C GLN A 261 7.11 -6.11 -6.52
N LYS A 262 6.50 -7.28 -6.76
CA LYS A 262 6.47 -7.96 -8.06
C LYS A 262 5.30 -7.52 -8.94
N ASN A 263 4.55 -6.49 -8.54
CA ASN A 263 3.32 -6.02 -9.20
C ASN A 263 2.24 -7.10 -9.32
N ILE A 264 2.21 -8.06 -8.37
CA ILE A 264 1.18 -9.10 -8.30
C ILE A 264 0.12 -8.65 -7.28
N PHE A 265 -1.02 -8.19 -7.79
CA PHE A 265 -2.11 -7.67 -6.96
C PHE A 265 -3.26 -8.67 -6.76
N SER A 266 -3.08 -9.92 -7.19
CA SER A 266 -4.09 -10.98 -7.09
C SER A 266 -3.67 -12.08 -6.12
N CYS A 267 -4.64 -12.61 -5.40
CA CYS A 267 -4.43 -13.70 -4.46
C CYS A 267 -4.08 -14.98 -5.24
N PRO A 268 -2.97 -15.68 -4.93
CA PRO A 268 -2.61 -16.91 -5.65
C PRO A 268 -3.64 -18.03 -5.57
N MET A 269 -4.48 -18.03 -4.53
CA MET A 269 -5.46 -19.09 -4.27
C MET A 269 -6.78 -18.90 -5.00
N CYS A 270 -7.27 -17.66 -5.08
CA CYS A 270 -8.61 -17.36 -5.61
C CYS A 270 -8.64 -16.23 -6.63
N ARG A 271 -7.47 -15.67 -6.97
CA ARG A 271 -7.26 -14.58 -7.94
C ARG A 271 -7.94 -13.25 -7.59
N LYS A 272 -8.58 -13.12 -6.43
CA LYS A 272 -9.16 -11.85 -5.95
C LYS A 272 -8.10 -10.80 -5.63
N PHE A 273 -8.46 -9.54 -5.78
CA PHE A 273 -7.59 -8.39 -5.58
C PHE A 273 -7.17 -8.26 -4.10
N ILE A 274 -5.87 -8.09 -3.84
CA ILE A 274 -5.29 -8.15 -2.48
C ILE A 274 -5.04 -6.78 -1.85
N VAL A 275 -5.03 -5.70 -2.64
CA VAL A 275 -4.68 -4.36 -2.16
C VAL A 275 -5.67 -3.88 -1.10
N THR A 276 -5.13 -3.33 -0.02
CA THR A 276 -5.88 -2.82 1.14
C THR A 276 -6.88 -1.74 0.73
N LYS A 277 -7.92 -1.52 1.55
CA LYS A 277 -8.92 -0.46 1.27
C LYS A 277 -8.30 0.94 1.20
N GLU A 278 -7.30 1.21 2.05
CA GLU A 278 -6.61 2.51 2.14
C GLU A 278 -5.83 2.83 0.86
N GLU A 279 -5.16 1.82 0.28
CA GLU A 279 -4.39 1.98 -0.95
C GLU A 279 -5.27 1.82 -2.20
N ARG A 280 -6.39 1.09 -2.08
CA ARG A 280 -7.32 0.80 -3.18
C ARG A 280 -7.75 2.09 -3.85
N GLU A 281 -8.20 3.10 -3.12
CA GLU A 281 -8.65 4.34 -3.73
C GLU A 281 -7.54 5.03 -4.54
N LYS A 282 -6.32 5.09 -4.00
CA LYS A 282 -5.16 5.66 -4.70
C LYS A 282 -4.84 4.90 -6.00
N VAL A 283 -4.77 3.57 -5.93
CA VAL A 283 -4.52 2.71 -7.10
C VAL A 283 -5.65 2.86 -8.12
N LEU A 284 -6.90 2.81 -7.67
CA LEU A 284 -8.06 2.94 -8.56
C LEU A 284 -8.09 4.31 -9.22
N ASN A 285 -7.78 5.39 -8.51
CA ASN A 285 -7.75 6.74 -9.09
C ASN A 285 -6.63 6.87 -10.12
N LEU A 286 -5.43 6.34 -9.85
CA LEU A 286 -4.32 6.34 -10.80
C LEU A 286 -4.67 5.57 -12.09
N VAL A 287 -5.26 4.38 -11.96
CA VAL A 287 -5.61 3.57 -13.14
C VAL A 287 -6.80 4.18 -13.89
N LYS A 288 -7.78 4.76 -13.19
CA LYS A 288 -8.89 5.51 -13.82
C LYS A 288 -8.38 6.72 -14.61
N GLU A 289 -7.45 7.48 -14.04
CA GLU A 289 -6.84 8.61 -14.72
C GLU A 289 -6.11 8.16 -16.00
N ARG A 290 -5.33 7.07 -15.92
CA ARG A 290 -4.66 6.49 -17.08
C ARG A 290 -5.66 6.02 -18.14
N TYR A 291 -6.70 5.29 -17.73
CA TYR A 291 -7.76 4.84 -18.61
C TYR A 291 -8.43 6.03 -19.34
N GLN A 292 -8.73 7.10 -18.62
CA GLN A 292 -9.34 8.30 -19.20
C GLN A 292 -8.42 9.04 -20.16
N ARG A 293 -7.10 9.10 -19.91
CA ARG A 293 -6.15 9.80 -20.79
C ARG A 293 -5.72 8.97 -21.99
N THR A 294 -5.96 7.65 -21.96
CA THR A 294 -5.57 6.75 -23.05
C THR A 294 -6.35 7.07 -24.30
N ILE A 295 -5.64 7.28 -25.40
CA ILE A 295 -6.26 7.56 -26.69
C ILE A 295 -6.50 6.24 -27.43
N ILE A 296 -7.73 6.03 -27.92
CA ILE A 296 -8.12 4.80 -28.64
C ILE A 296 -8.36 5.11 -30.12
N PRO A 297 -7.63 4.45 -31.06
CA PRO A 297 -7.86 4.60 -32.49
C PRO A 297 -9.30 4.28 -32.89
N ARG A 298 -9.83 4.98 -33.90
CA ARG A 298 -11.20 4.78 -34.37
C ARG A 298 -11.46 3.35 -34.90
N TYR A 299 -10.45 2.67 -35.43
CA TYR A 299 -10.58 1.28 -35.91
C TYR A 299 -10.57 0.22 -34.80
N MET A 300 -10.13 0.56 -33.58
CA MET A 300 -10.19 -0.30 -32.39
C MET A 300 -11.53 -0.15 -31.64
N ALA A 301 -12.55 0.49 -32.22
CA ALA A 301 -13.82 0.75 -31.56
C ALA A 301 -14.75 -0.48 -31.50
N GLN A 302 -14.23 -1.65 -31.13
CA GLN A 302 -15.05 -2.82 -30.81
C GLN A 302 -15.44 -2.80 -29.33
N ASN A 303 -16.52 -3.50 -28.97
CA ASN A 303 -16.87 -3.69 -27.57
C ASN A 303 -16.41 -5.07 -27.11
N VAL A 304 -15.97 -5.16 -25.86
CA VAL A 304 -15.50 -6.38 -25.23
C VAL A 304 -16.32 -6.66 -23.99
N LYS A 305 -16.62 -7.93 -23.76
CA LYS A 305 -17.19 -8.42 -22.52
C LYS A 305 -16.06 -8.85 -21.60
N VAL A 306 -16.09 -8.37 -20.36
CA VAL A 306 -15.12 -8.72 -19.32
C VAL A 306 -15.81 -9.36 -18.12
N HIS A 307 -15.12 -10.30 -17.48
CA HIS A 307 -15.59 -10.98 -16.27
C HIS A 307 -14.76 -10.53 -15.06
N CYS A 308 -15.43 -10.11 -13.98
CA CYS A 308 -14.76 -9.67 -12.77
C CYS A 308 -14.40 -10.83 -11.83
N MET A 309 -13.11 -11.00 -11.56
CA MET A 309 -12.60 -12.06 -10.69
C MET A 309 -12.92 -11.82 -9.19
N ASP A 310 -13.32 -10.61 -8.82
CA ASP A 310 -13.66 -10.26 -7.44
C ASP A 310 -15.14 -10.45 -7.11
N CYS A 311 -16.01 -9.85 -7.92
CA CYS A 311 -17.46 -9.87 -7.69
C CYS A 311 -18.22 -10.91 -8.53
N GLY A 312 -17.56 -11.53 -9.51
CA GLY A 312 -18.14 -12.57 -10.37
C GLY A 312 -19.19 -12.07 -11.36
N LYS A 313 -19.28 -10.75 -11.57
CA LYS A 313 -20.22 -10.14 -12.52
C LYS A 313 -19.50 -9.75 -13.81
N ASP A 314 -20.27 -9.74 -14.89
CA ASP A 314 -19.80 -9.32 -16.20
C ASP A 314 -20.08 -7.82 -16.43
N SER A 315 -19.22 -7.17 -17.20
CA SER A 315 -19.43 -5.83 -17.77
C SER A 315 -19.00 -5.78 -19.23
N VAL A 316 -19.47 -4.78 -19.96
CA VAL A 316 -19.16 -4.58 -21.39
C VAL A 316 -18.50 -3.22 -21.54
N HIS A 317 -17.31 -3.18 -22.13
CA HIS A 317 -16.54 -1.95 -22.32
C HIS A 317 -16.17 -1.77 -23.78
N ALA A 318 -15.87 -0.53 -24.17
CA ALA A 318 -15.09 -0.32 -25.38
C ALA A 318 -13.71 -0.99 -25.22
N GLU A 319 -13.21 -1.61 -26.27
CA GLU A 319 -11.86 -2.17 -26.31
C GLU A 319 -10.85 -1.09 -25.91
N HIS A 320 -9.92 -1.45 -25.03
CA HIS A 320 -8.97 -0.51 -24.44
C HIS A 320 -7.58 -1.15 -24.38
N PRO A 321 -6.52 -0.47 -24.88
CA PRO A 321 -5.21 -1.11 -25.04
C PRO A 321 -4.50 -1.42 -23.72
N LEU A 322 -4.76 -0.64 -22.66
CA LEU A 322 -4.11 -0.84 -21.35
C LEU A 322 -4.82 -1.83 -20.42
N CYS A 323 -6.10 -1.59 -20.11
CA CYS A 323 -6.82 -2.34 -19.09
C CYS A 323 -8.33 -2.17 -19.20
N TYR A 324 -9.05 -3.02 -18.46
CA TYR A 324 -10.48 -2.96 -18.27
C TYR A 324 -10.79 -2.92 -16.77
N PHE A 325 -12.03 -2.55 -16.41
CA PHE A 325 -12.49 -2.55 -15.03
C PHE A 325 -13.86 -3.19 -14.91
N CYS A 326 -14.29 -3.48 -13.69
CA CYS A 326 -15.63 -3.99 -13.45
C CYS A 326 -16.58 -2.82 -13.18
N ALA A 327 -17.63 -2.64 -13.99
CA ALA A 327 -18.64 -1.60 -13.78
C ALA A 327 -19.37 -1.70 -12.42
N HIS A 328 -19.44 -2.90 -11.82
CA HIS A 328 -20.14 -3.14 -10.56
C HIS A 328 -19.34 -2.81 -9.28
N CYS A 329 -18.04 -3.14 -9.25
CA CYS A 329 -17.19 -2.94 -8.06
C CYS A 329 -16.04 -1.97 -8.28
N GLY A 330 -15.82 -1.50 -9.50
CA GLY A 330 -14.77 -0.55 -9.88
C GLY A 330 -13.36 -1.11 -9.87
N LEU A 331 -13.16 -2.40 -9.61
CA LEU A 331 -11.84 -3.04 -9.60
C LEU A 331 -11.37 -3.40 -11.01
N PHE A 332 -10.07 -3.36 -11.23
CA PHE A 332 -9.41 -3.66 -12.52
C PHE A 332 -9.04 -5.14 -12.71
N ASN A 333 -9.41 -5.99 -11.76
CA ASN A 333 -9.12 -7.41 -11.80
C ASN A 333 -10.21 -8.15 -12.57
N VAL A 334 -10.18 -7.96 -13.88
CA VAL A 334 -11.12 -8.53 -14.84
C VAL A 334 -10.37 -9.30 -15.92
N GLU A 335 -11.01 -10.31 -16.49
CA GLU A 335 -10.49 -11.00 -17.69
C GLU A 335 -11.37 -10.67 -18.91
N LEU A 336 -10.75 -10.51 -20.07
CA LEU A 336 -11.47 -10.41 -21.35
C LEU A 336 -12.05 -11.78 -21.68
N VAL A 337 -13.36 -11.83 -21.91
CA VAL A 337 -14.08 -13.06 -22.25
C VAL A 337 -14.23 -13.18 -23.76
N GLU A 338 -14.83 -12.17 -24.39
CA GLU A 338 -15.16 -12.17 -25.82
C GLU A 338 -15.40 -10.75 -26.36
N TYR A 339 -15.35 -10.62 -27.68
CA TYR A 339 -15.77 -9.41 -28.40
C TYR A 339 -17.29 -9.47 -28.65
N VAL A 340 -17.99 -8.36 -28.45
CA VAL A 340 -19.45 -8.28 -28.51
C VAL A 340 -19.93 -7.05 -29.30
N GLU A 341 -21.13 -7.14 -29.87
CA GLU A 341 -21.81 -5.99 -30.50
C GLU A 341 -22.56 -5.12 -29.49
N GLN A 342 -22.80 -5.63 -28.27
CA GLN A 342 -23.48 -4.91 -27.21
C GLN A 342 -22.72 -3.62 -26.87
N LYS A 343 -23.44 -2.50 -26.79
CA LYS A 343 -22.84 -1.23 -26.37
C LYS A 343 -22.59 -1.20 -24.86
N PRO A 344 -21.53 -0.50 -24.39
CA PRO A 344 -21.30 -0.23 -22.98
C PRO A 344 -22.47 0.55 -22.37
N ASP A 345 -22.65 0.46 -21.05
CA ASP A 345 -23.66 1.25 -20.33
C ASP A 345 -23.29 2.75 -20.33
N HIS A 346 -24.29 3.63 -20.39
CA HIS A 346 -24.12 5.08 -20.54
C HIS A 346 -23.47 5.77 -19.34
N ASN A 347 -23.36 5.08 -18.20
CA ASN A 347 -22.75 5.61 -16.98
C ASN A 347 -21.26 5.23 -16.80
N GLU A 348 -20.64 4.62 -17.80
CA GLU A 348 -19.24 4.20 -17.72
C GLU A 348 -18.25 5.33 -18.03
N ILE A 349 -17.09 5.26 -17.37
CA ILE A 349 -15.94 6.09 -17.68
C ILE A 349 -15.51 5.78 -19.11
N GLN A 350 -15.50 6.79 -19.99
CA GLN A 350 -15.13 6.62 -21.39
C GLN A 350 -13.65 7.01 -21.61
N PRO A 351 -12.91 6.23 -22.40
CA PRO A 351 -11.57 6.60 -22.83
C PRO A 351 -11.63 7.73 -23.86
N VAL A 352 -10.48 8.35 -24.11
CA VAL A 352 -10.39 9.46 -25.05
C VAL A 352 -10.39 8.90 -26.48
N THR A 353 -11.36 9.32 -27.29
CA THR A 353 -11.41 8.94 -28.70
C THR A 353 -10.33 9.67 -29.49
N PHE A 354 -9.72 8.97 -30.44
CA PHE A 354 -8.69 9.53 -31.32
C PHE A 354 -9.28 10.59 -32.27
N ASN A 355 -9.18 11.85 -31.86
CA ASN A 355 -9.48 13.04 -32.67
C ASN A 355 -8.61 14.23 -32.21
N THR A 356 -8.49 15.25 -33.07
CA THR A 356 -7.62 16.41 -32.87
C THR A 356 -7.86 17.15 -31.57
N GLU A 357 -9.13 17.39 -31.21
CA GLU A 357 -9.52 18.13 -30.01
C GLU A 357 -9.17 17.36 -28.74
N ASN A 358 -9.38 16.05 -28.77
CA ASN A 358 -9.08 15.14 -27.69
C ASN A 358 -7.58 14.93 -27.48
N ILE A 359 -6.81 14.78 -28.57
CA ILE A 359 -5.35 14.73 -28.51
C ILE A 359 -4.81 16.04 -27.90
N ARG A 360 -5.33 17.19 -28.33
CA ARG A 360 -4.99 18.50 -27.74
C ARG A 360 -5.25 18.54 -26.23
N LYS A 361 -6.41 18.06 -25.78
CA LYS A 361 -6.74 18.00 -24.34
C LYS A 361 -5.77 17.10 -23.56
N VAL A 362 -5.43 15.93 -24.09
CA VAL A 362 -4.46 15.02 -23.45
C VAL A 362 -3.09 15.69 -23.36
N LEU A 363 -2.63 16.32 -24.44
CA LEU A 363 -1.35 17.04 -24.47
C LEU A 363 -1.30 18.20 -23.46
N ILE A 364 -2.34 19.02 -23.40
CA ILE A 364 -2.41 20.14 -22.45
C ILE A 364 -2.44 19.63 -21.00
N ASN A 365 -3.21 18.57 -20.73
CA ASN A 365 -3.33 17.98 -19.39
C ASN A 365 -2.05 17.23 -18.95
N GLN A 366 -1.29 16.68 -19.88
CA GLN A 366 -0.06 15.93 -19.59
C GLN A 366 1.18 16.83 -19.55
N TYR A 367 1.22 17.92 -20.31
CA TYR A 367 2.44 18.70 -20.52
C TYR A 367 2.30 20.23 -20.25
N GLY A 368 1.10 20.73 -19.92
CA GLY A 368 0.88 22.10 -19.42
C GLY A 368 0.56 23.18 -20.47
N TYR A 369 0.35 24.41 -19.99
CA TYR A 369 -0.17 25.56 -20.75
C TYR A 369 0.81 26.13 -21.80
N GLU A 370 2.13 25.98 -21.61
CA GLU A 370 3.14 26.46 -22.58
C GLU A 370 3.00 25.79 -23.97
N LEU A 371 2.46 24.58 -23.99
CA LEU A 371 2.23 23.76 -25.16
C LEU A 371 0.98 24.19 -25.95
N GLU A 372 -0.01 24.78 -25.25
CA GLU A 372 -1.20 25.38 -25.87
C GLU A 372 -0.86 26.56 -26.80
N VAL A 373 0.23 27.26 -26.50
CA VAL A 373 0.77 28.37 -27.31
C VAL A 373 1.54 27.86 -28.54
N GLN A 374 2.09 26.64 -28.48
CA GLN A 374 2.92 26.02 -29.53
C GLN A 374 2.13 25.14 -30.51
N LEU A 375 0.96 24.62 -30.10
CA LEU A 375 -0.01 23.90 -30.94
C LEU A 375 -0.66 24.83 -31.98
N ASN A 376 0.08 25.22 -33.02
CA ASN A 376 -0.42 26.09 -34.08
C ASN A 376 -1.29 25.33 -35.10
N ALA A 377 -2.06 26.07 -35.89
CA ALA A 377 -2.97 25.52 -36.91
C ALA A 377 -2.26 24.67 -37.99
N ALA A 378 -0.96 24.90 -38.24
CA ALA A 378 -0.18 24.12 -39.21
C ALA A 378 0.15 22.72 -38.70
N LEU A 379 0.41 22.59 -37.39
CA LEU A 379 0.67 21.33 -36.72
C LEU A 379 -0.58 20.45 -36.66
N ILE A 380 -1.73 21.06 -36.31
CA ILE A 380 -3.04 20.41 -36.36
C ILE A 380 -3.35 19.92 -37.79
N LYS A 381 -3.08 20.74 -38.80
CA LYS A 381 -3.26 20.38 -40.19
C LYS A 381 -2.36 19.21 -40.62
N LYS A 382 -1.09 19.19 -40.18
CA LYS A 382 -0.15 18.11 -40.49
C LYS A 382 -0.53 16.81 -39.77
N MET A 383 -0.97 16.88 -38.51
CA MET A 383 -1.54 15.74 -37.80
C MET A 383 -2.76 15.19 -38.54
N ASN A 384 -3.75 16.02 -38.88
CA ASN A 384 -4.94 15.57 -39.60
C ASN A 384 -4.63 14.90 -40.96
N GLN A 385 -3.53 15.26 -41.61
CA GLN A 385 -3.06 14.60 -42.85
C GLN A 385 -2.39 13.24 -42.60
N LEU A 386 -1.61 13.12 -41.52
CA LEU A 386 -0.87 11.91 -41.18
C LEU A 386 -1.75 10.84 -40.52
N LEU A 387 -2.80 11.25 -39.82
CA LEU A 387 -3.72 10.38 -39.07
C LEU A 387 -4.73 9.60 -39.93
N VAL A 388 -4.53 9.59 -41.25
CA VAL A 388 -5.30 8.77 -42.19
C VAL A 388 -4.71 7.37 -42.31
N GLN A 389 -3.41 7.20 -42.04
CA GLN A 389 -2.73 5.90 -42.14
C GLN A 389 -2.78 5.14 -40.81
N PRO A 390 -3.38 3.94 -40.74
CA PRO A 390 -3.51 3.16 -39.51
C PRO A 390 -2.18 2.93 -38.76
N GLU A 391 -1.09 2.71 -39.48
CA GLU A 391 0.24 2.44 -38.92
C GLU A 391 0.84 3.67 -38.23
N ILE A 392 0.54 4.86 -38.76
CA ILE A 392 0.91 6.14 -38.14
C ILE A 392 0.07 6.37 -36.89
N VAL A 393 -1.23 6.05 -36.95
CA VAL A 393 -2.15 6.17 -35.81
C VAL A 393 -1.68 5.29 -34.65
N ASP A 394 -1.33 4.02 -34.90
CA ASP A 394 -0.82 3.09 -33.89
C ASP A 394 0.44 3.63 -33.19
N LYS A 395 1.43 4.12 -33.95
CA LYS A 395 2.67 4.70 -33.39
C LYS A 395 2.43 5.97 -32.59
N VAL A 396 1.57 6.87 -33.10
CA VAL A 396 1.20 8.10 -32.39
C VAL A 396 0.49 7.75 -31.07
N VAL A 397 -0.39 6.75 -31.08
CA VAL A 397 -1.10 6.27 -29.88
C VAL A 397 -0.15 5.64 -28.88
N GLU A 398 0.76 4.77 -29.32
CA GLU A 398 1.78 4.14 -28.47
C GLU A 398 2.63 5.19 -27.76
N ILE A 399 3.09 6.19 -28.48
CA ILE A 399 3.95 7.26 -27.96
C ILE A 399 3.16 8.19 -27.03
N LEU A 400 1.94 8.62 -27.39
CA LEU A 400 1.11 9.48 -26.55
C LEU A 400 0.68 8.80 -25.24
N ASN A 401 0.50 7.47 -25.27
CA ASN A 401 0.18 6.69 -24.08
C ASN A 401 1.42 6.28 -23.26
N SER A 402 2.64 6.67 -23.67
CA SER A 402 3.89 6.35 -22.95
C SER A 402 4.16 7.33 -21.79
N ASP A 403 4.76 6.85 -20.69
CA ASP A 403 5.11 7.66 -19.50
C ASP A 403 6.46 8.43 -19.67
N ILE A 404 7.07 8.44 -20.87
CA ILE A 404 8.43 8.96 -21.09
C ILE A 404 8.38 10.44 -21.52
N LEU A 405 9.10 11.32 -20.81
CA LEU A 405 9.24 12.74 -21.10
C LEU A 405 9.93 13.00 -22.46
N PRO A 406 9.25 13.57 -23.47
CA PRO A 406 9.92 14.27 -24.56
C PRO A 406 10.18 15.71 -24.10
N GLY A 407 11.37 16.25 -24.36
CA GLY A 407 11.70 17.64 -23.98
C GLY A 407 10.79 18.68 -24.63
N ASN A 408 11.05 19.02 -25.89
CA ASN A 408 10.29 20.02 -26.66
C ASN A 408 9.22 19.34 -27.54
N PHE A 409 8.00 19.88 -27.59
CA PHE A 409 6.88 19.33 -28.37
C PHE A 409 7.10 19.37 -29.89
N ASP A 410 7.79 20.38 -30.41
CA ASP A 410 8.18 20.43 -31.83
C ASP A 410 9.21 19.34 -32.17
N GLU A 411 10.08 19.03 -31.22
CA GLU A 411 11.05 17.92 -31.33
C GLU A 411 10.35 16.56 -31.20
N PHE A 412 9.32 16.46 -30.36
CA PHE A 412 8.46 15.30 -30.22
C PHE A 412 7.73 14.95 -31.52
N LEU A 413 6.98 15.90 -32.10
CA LEU A 413 6.30 15.67 -33.37
C LEU A 413 7.29 15.51 -34.52
N GLY A 414 8.42 16.22 -34.51
CA GLY A 414 9.50 16.02 -35.46
C GLY A 414 10.08 14.61 -35.43
N ARG A 415 10.25 14.02 -34.24
CA ARG A 415 10.71 12.63 -34.05
C ARG A 415 9.67 11.61 -34.50
N VAL A 416 8.41 11.77 -34.09
CA VAL A 416 7.31 10.87 -34.50
C VAL A 416 7.17 10.85 -36.02
N ILE A 417 7.19 12.03 -36.66
CA ILE A 417 7.08 12.14 -38.11
C ILE A 417 8.31 11.55 -38.79
N LYS A 418 9.51 11.80 -38.26
CA LYS A 418 10.75 11.28 -38.83
C LYS A 418 10.87 9.76 -38.69
N GLU A 419 10.50 9.17 -37.55
CA GLU A 419 10.49 7.71 -37.35
C GLU A 419 9.45 7.01 -38.22
N VAL A 420 8.37 7.71 -38.56
CA VAL A 420 7.35 7.23 -39.51
C VAL A 420 7.82 7.39 -40.97
N GLU A 421 8.49 8.49 -41.31
CA GLU A 421 9.03 8.76 -42.66
C GLU A 421 10.30 7.94 -42.97
N GLU A 422 11.09 7.54 -41.97
CA GLU A 422 12.32 6.74 -42.13
C GLU A 422 12.04 5.22 -42.26
N GLU A 423 10.84 4.76 -41.93
CA GLU A 423 10.37 3.44 -42.36
C GLU A 423 9.81 3.55 -43.78
N GLU A 424 10.66 3.25 -44.78
CA GLU A 424 10.27 3.22 -46.19
C GLU A 424 9.16 2.18 -46.44
N TRP A 425 7.90 2.60 -46.35
CA TRP A 425 6.77 1.85 -46.87
C TRP A 425 6.40 2.43 -48.24
N GLY A 426 6.68 1.64 -49.27
CA GLY A 426 6.60 2.05 -50.67
C GLY A 426 5.25 2.63 -51.07
N GLU A 427 5.31 3.68 -51.89
CA GLU A 427 4.18 4.41 -52.48
C GLU A 427 3.16 3.45 -53.12
N GLY A 428 2.11 3.12 -52.36
CA GLY A 428 0.87 2.54 -52.88
C GLY A 428 -0.20 3.61 -52.86
N GLU A 429 -0.63 4.08 -54.04
CA GLU A 429 -1.77 5.00 -54.18
C GLU A 429 -3.03 4.42 -53.52
N ILE A 430 -3.50 5.05 -52.43
CA ILE A 430 -4.81 4.77 -51.84
C ILE A 430 -5.78 5.85 -52.33
N MET A 431 -6.78 5.42 -53.08
CA MET A 431 -7.91 6.22 -53.55
C MET A 431 -8.81 6.62 -52.38
N TYR A 432 -9.08 7.91 -52.23
CA TYR A 432 -10.02 8.46 -51.24
C TYR A 432 -11.46 8.43 -51.77
N GLU A 433 -12.39 7.85 -51.01
CA GLU A 433 -13.81 8.23 -51.09
C GLU A 433 -14.07 9.29 -50.00
N GLU A 434 -14.49 10.48 -50.41
CA GLU A 434 -14.92 11.56 -49.52
C GLU A 434 -16.23 11.14 -48.81
N TRP A 435 -16.22 11.06 -47.48
CA TRP A 435 -17.43 10.94 -46.67
C TRP A 435 -17.71 12.30 -46.03
N GLU A 436 -18.80 12.95 -46.45
CA GLU A 436 -19.28 14.21 -45.88
C GLU A 436 -19.72 14.02 -44.41
N GLU A 437 -19.28 14.93 -43.53
CA GLU A 437 -19.70 15.02 -42.14
C GLU A 437 -21.14 15.57 -42.04
N GLU A 438 -22.09 14.75 -41.59
CA GLU A 438 -23.40 15.27 -41.15
C GLU A 438 -23.27 15.89 -39.76
N GLU A 439 -23.10 17.22 -39.69
CA GLU A 439 -23.29 18.00 -38.47
C GLU A 439 -24.78 18.01 -38.08
N GLY A 440 -25.10 17.38 -36.94
CA GLY A 440 -26.43 17.41 -36.35
C GLY A 440 -26.79 18.82 -35.83
N GLN A 441 -27.67 19.52 -36.53
CA GLN A 441 -28.31 20.74 -36.03
C GLN A 441 -29.38 20.40 -34.98
N GLU A 442 -29.21 20.94 -33.77
CA GLU A 442 -30.19 20.92 -32.70
C GLU A 442 -31.49 21.62 -33.12
N ASN A 443 -32.60 20.89 -33.06
CA ASN A 443 -33.95 21.41 -33.30
C ASN A 443 -34.47 22.12 -32.05
N THR A 444 -34.18 23.41 -31.91
CA THR A 444 -34.96 24.32 -31.06
C THR A 444 -36.13 24.89 -31.86
N GLU A 445 -37.33 24.37 -31.66
CA GLU A 445 -38.63 25.08 -31.77
C GLU A 445 -39.77 24.07 -31.84
N GLN A 446 -40.53 23.91 -30.74
CA GLN A 446 -41.98 23.70 -30.72
C GLN A 446 -42.43 23.37 -29.29
N LEU A 447 -42.73 24.40 -28.50
CA LEU A 447 -43.66 24.30 -27.38
C LEU A 447 -44.22 25.71 -27.11
N GLN A 448 -45.25 26.09 -27.86
CA GLN A 448 -46.23 27.07 -27.41
C GLN A 448 -47.64 26.53 -27.65
N GLU A 449 -48.38 26.50 -26.55
CA GLU A 449 -49.82 26.67 -26.43
C GLU A 449 -50.72 25.54 -26.96
N LYS A 450 -51.17 24.69 -26.03
CA LYS A 450 -52.61 24.52 -25.83
C LYS A 450 -52.94 24.36 -24.35
N GLU A 451 -53.69 25.36 -23.90
CA GLU A 451 -54.30 25.54 -22.61
C GLU A 451 -55.55 24.65 -22.43
N PHE A 452 -55.83 24.37 -21.15
CA PHE A 452 -57.13 24.23 -20.49
C PHE A 452 -57.88 22.88 -20.33
N GLU A 453 -58.40 22.75 -19.09
CA GLU A 453 -59.40 21.83 -18.52
C GLU A 453 -58.89 20.41 -18.17
N GLY A 454 -59.04 19.85 -16.97
CA GLY A 454 -59.83 20.15 -15.77
C GLY A 454 -59.99 18.82 -15.00
N ASP A 455 -60.30 18.89 -13.70
CA ASP A 455 -60.71 17.82 -12.78
C ASP A 455 -59.65 16.80 -12.30
N VAL A 456 -59.23 16.84 -11.02
CA VAL A 456 -59.91 16.45 -9.76
C VAL A 456 -59.77 14.95 -9.44
N ASP A 457 -59.32 14.73 -8.20
CA ASP A 457 -59.47 13.57 -7.32
C ASP A 457 -58.43 12.42 -7.28
N SER A 458 -57.71 12.41 -6.15
CA SER A 458 -57.52 11.28 -5.21
C SER A 458 -56.70 10.07 -5.70
N LYS A 459 -55.61 9.66 -5.04
CA LYS A 459 -55.43 9.34 -3.62
C LYS A 459 -53.96 9.23 -3.29
#